data_AF-A0AAW2S628-F1
#
_entry.id   AF-A0AAW2S628-F1
#
_cell.length_a   1.000
_cell.length_b   1.000
_cell.length_c   1.000
_cell.angle_alpha   90.00
_cell.angle_beta   90.00
_cell.angle_gamma   90.00
#
_symmetry.space_group_name_H-M   'P 1'
#
loop_
_entity.id
_entity.type
_entity.pdbx_description
1 polymer ?
#
loop_
_entity_poly.entity_id
_entity_poly.type
_entity_poly.pdbx_seq_one_letter_code
_entity_poly.pdbx_strand_id
1 'polypeptide(L)' 'MGDSQPQAFSVRIVSIDHYMAPPIPGFDVSYSSFHGGKVNEVPVIRIYGSTPAGQKTCLHVHHKLKYEWNR' A
#
# COMPACT_ATOMS: atom_id res chain seq x y z
N MET A 1 8.04 17.88 -30.67
CA MET A 1 9.03 17.65 -29.60
C MET A 1 8.29 16.89 -28.51
N GLY A 2 8.68 15.65 -28.29
CA GLY A 2 7.84 14.65 -27.62
C GLY A 2 7.64 14.93 -26.13
N ASP A 3 6.43 14.62 -25.66
CA ASP A 3 6.05 14.68 -24.26
C ASP A 3 6.97 13.76 -23.45
N SER A 4 7.76 14.35 -22.56
CA SER A 4 8.49 13.61 -21.53
C SER A 4 7.47 13.03 -20.55
N GLN A 5 6.94 11.85 -20.86
CA GLN A 5 6.13 11.08 -19.92
C GLN A 5 6.95 10.89 -18.64
N PRO A 6 6.37 11.12 -17.44
CA PRO A 6 7.06 10.87 -16.19
C PRO A 6 7.58 9.43 -16.18
N GLN A 7 8.83 9.22 -15.80
CA GLN A 7 9.40 7.89 -15.63
C GLN A 7 8.70 7.21 -14.44
N ALA A 8 7.60 6.51 -14.72
CA ALA A 8 6.84 5.82 -13.71
C ALA A 8 7.60 4.57 -13.24
N PHE A 9 7.64 4.36 -11.92
CA PHE A 9 8.02 3.07 -11.36
C PHE A 9 6.92 2.06 -11.69
N SER A 10 7.28 0.94 -12.31
CA SER A 10 6.32 -0.08 -12.76
C SER A 10 6.73 -1.47 -12.28
N VAL A 11 5.72 -2.25 -11.88
CA VAL A 11 5.87 -3.64 -11.41
C VAL A 11 4.75 -4.48 -12.02
N ARG A 12 5.11 -5.58 -12.67
CA ARG A 12 4.17 -6.64 -13.08
C ARG A 12 3.82 -7.46 -11.86
N ILE A 13 2.54 -7.50 -11.52
CA ILE A 13 2.03 -8.23 -10.35
C ILE A 13 2.04 -9.74 -10.65
N VAL A 14 2.60 -10.51 -9.71
CA VAL A 14 2.58 -11.97 -9.71
C VAL A 14 1.64 -12.48 -8.61
N SER A 15 1.74 -11.93 -7.41
CA SER A 15 0.84 -12.26 -6.30
C SER A 15 0.66 -11.07 -5.36
N ILE A 16 -0.44 -11.08 -4.61
CA ILE A 16 -0.78 -10.06 -3.63
C ILE A 16 -1.25 -10.77 -2.35
N ASP A 17 -0.78 -10.30 -1.21
CA ASP A 17 -1.33 -10.68 0.09
C ASP A 17 -1.38 -9.47 1.03
N HIS A 18 -1.77 -9.70 2.29
CA HIS A 18 -1.74 -8.69 3.34
C HIS A 18 -1.30 -9.29 4.67
N TYR A 19 -0.78 -8.44 5.55
CA TYR A 19 -0.55 -8.76 6.95
C TYR A 19 -0.93 -7.56 7.83
N MET A 20 -1.15 -7.83 9.12
CA MET A 20 -1.42 -6.79 10.12
C MET A 20 -0.10 -6.41 10.80
N ALA A 21 0.15 -5.11 10.95
CA ALA A 21 1.34 -4.59 11.61
C ALA A 21 1.05 -3.27 12.33
N PRO A 22 1.85 -2.89 13.35
CA PRO A 22 1.74 -1.58 13.97
C PRO A 22 1.88 -0.44 12.93
N PRO A 23 1.06 0.63 13.03
CA PRO A 23 1.10 1.71 12.06
C PRO A 23 2.43 2.46 12.11
N ILE A 24 3.00 2.73 10.94
CA ILE A 24 4.20 3.56 10.80
C ILE A 24 3.78 5.04 10.73
N PRO A 25 4.24 5.90 11.67
CA PRO A 25 3.91 7.33 11.65
C PRO A 25 4.29 7.99 10.31
N GLY A 26 3.35 8.72 9.71
CA GLY A 26 3.54 9.40 8.42
C GLY A 26 3.22 8.56 7.18
N PHE A 27 3.13 7.23 7.31
CA PHE A 27 2.72 6.33 6.22
C PHE A 27 1.34 5.72 6.45
N ASP A 28 1.02 5.40 7.71
CA ASP A 28 -0.22 4.74 8.09
C ASP A 28 -1.17 5.65 8.89
N VAL A 29 -2.43 5.22 8.96
CA VAL A 29 -3.43 5.83 9.82
C VAL A 29 -3.22 5.34 11.25
N SER A 30 -2.50 6.14 12.05
CA SER A 30 -2.21 5.82 13.46
C SER A 30 -3.35 6.20 14.42
N TYR A 31 -4.38 6.90 13.94
CA TYR A 31 -5.53 7.33 14.72
C TYR A 31 -6.82 7.17 13.91
N SER A 32 -7.81 6.50 14.47
CA SER A 32 -9.10 6.28 13.81
C SER A 32 -10.19 7.03 14.55
N SER A 33 -10.86 7.95 13.87
CA SER A 33 -12.03 8.67 14.39
C SER A 33 -13.21 7.72 14.66
N PHE A 34 -13.29 6.61 13.90
CA PHE A 34 -14.33 5.60 14.06
C PHE A 34 -14.13 4.76 15.33
N HIS A 35 -12.88 4.40 15.65
CA HIS A 35 -12.55 3.68 16.87
C HIS A 35 -12.23 4.60 18.06
N GLY A 36 -12.31 5.92 17.88
CA GLY A 36 -12.10 6.92 18.94
C GLY A 36 -10.72 6.89 19.60
N GLY A 37 -9.69 6.38 18.93
CA GLY A 37 -8.40 6.12 19.56
C GLY A 37 -7.26 5.73 18.63
N LYS A 38 -6.11 5.44 19.25
CA LYS A 38 -4.92 4.94 18.56
C LYS A 38 -5.19 3.58 17.93
N VAL A 39 -4.75 3.43 16.68
CA VAL A 39 -4.83 2.16 15.97
C VAL A 39 -3.61 1.33 16.35
N ASN A 40 -3.84 0.11 16.85
CA ASN A 40 -2.74 -0.78 17.25
C ASN A 40 -2.15 -1.53 16.05
N GLU A 41 -2.98 -1.89 15.07
CA GLU A 41 -2.56 -2.58 13.85
C GLU A 41 -3.31 -2.07 12.62
N VAL A 42 -2.59 -1.98 11.51
CA VAL A 42 -3.10 -1.61 10.19
C VAL A 42 -2.80 -2.70 9.16
N PRO A 43 -3.67 -2.89 8.16
CA PRO A 43 -3.39 -3.81 7.07
C PRO A 43 -2.33 -3.21 6.14
N VAL A 44 -1.23 -3.93 5.94
CA VAL A 44 -0.22 -3.61 4.93
C VAL A 44 -0.35 -4.60 3.78
N ILE A 45 -0.56 -4.10 2.57
CA ILE A 45 -0.66 -4.95 1.37
C ILE A 45 0.73 -5.18 0.83
N ARG A 46 1.07 -6.44 0.51
CA ARG A 46 2.31 -6.77 -0.19
C ARG A 46 2.01 -7.19 -1.61
N ILE A 47 2.73 -6.60 -2.55
CA ILE A 47 2.66 -6.93 -3.97
C ILE A 47 3.99 -7.55 -4.35
N TYR A 48 3.97 -8.81 -4.74
CA TYR A 48 5.11 -9.51 -5.29
C TYR A 48 5.07 -9.46 -6.80
N GLY A 49 6.19 -9.10 -7.42
CA GLY A 49 6.22 -8.90 -8.86
C GLY A 49 7.61 -8.72 -9.42
N SER A 50 7.66 -8.22 -10.66
CA SER A 50 8.91 -7.86 -11.33
C SER A 50 8.84 -6.50 -12.02
N THR A 51 9.93 -5.76 -12.00
CA THR A 51 10.10 -4.54 -12.83
C THR A 51 10.21 -4.90 -14.32
N PRO A 52 10.11 -3.93 -15.26
CA PRO A 52 10.37 -4.18 -16.67
C PRO A 52 11.77 -4.72 -16.98
N ALA A 53 12.76 -4.43 -16.13
CA ALA A 53 14.11 -4.95 -16.23
C ALA A 53 14.29 -6.34 -15.57
N GLY A 54 13.19 -6.96 -15.09
CA GLY A 54 13.18 -8.34 -14.61
C GLY A 54 13.62 -8.54 -13.15
N GLN A 55 13.87 -7.46 -12.41
CA GLN A 55 14.18 -7.59 -10.98
C GLN A 55 12.94 -8.00 -10.19
N LYS A 56 13.08 -8.98 -9.29
CA LYS A 56 12.04 -9.35 -8.33
C LYS A 56 11.81 -8.19 -7.36
N THR A 57 10.56 -7.93 -6.99
CA THR A 57 10.18 -6.82 -6.11
C THR A 57 9.09 -7.25 -5.16
N CYS A 58 9.17 -6.78 -3.91
CA CYS A 58 8.09 -6.83 -2.92
C CYS A 58 7.76 -5.39 -2.52
N LEU A 59 6.57 -4.91 -2.89
CA LEU A 59 6.11 -3.56 -2.59
C LEU A 59 5.13 -3.59 -1.41
N HIS A 60 5.35 -2.74 -0.42
CA HIS A 60 4.43 -2.53 0.69
C HIS A 60 3.57 -1.30 0.44
N VAL A 61 2.26 -1.47 0.45
CA VAL A 61 1.29 -0.38 0.30
C VAL A 61 0.66 -0.11 1.66
N HIS A 62 0.95 1.08 2.18
CA HIS A 62 0.45 1.63 3.44
C HIS A 62 -0.82 2.46 3.21
N HIS A 63 -1.49 2.91 4.28
CA HIS A 63 -2.66 3.80 4.21
C HIS A 63 -3.92 3.21 3.54
N LYS A 64 -4.15 1.91 3.66
CA LYS A 64 -5.40 1.27 3.19
C LYS A 64 -6.48 1.33 4.27
N LEU A 65 -7.40 2.29 4.14
CA LEU A 65 -8.65 2.28 4.90
C LEU A 65 -9.69 1.43 4.16
N LYS A 66 -10.32 0.47 4.86
CA LYS A 66 -11.54 -0.17 4.36
C LYS A 66 -12.68 0.83 4.51
N TYR A 67 -13.25 1.30 3.40
CA TYR A 67 -14.53 1.99 3.40
C TYR A 67 -15.64 0.94 3.32
N GLU A 68 -16.29 0.67 4.44
CA GLU A 68 -17.56 -0.05 4.45
C GLU A 68 -18.67 0.99 4.27
N TRP A 69 -19.29 1.01 3.09
CA TRP A 69 -20.42 1.87 2.80
C TRP A 69 -21.68 1.17 3.33
N ASN A 70 -22.13 1.53 4.53
CA ASN A 70 -23.39 1.02 5.06
C ASN A 70 -24.55 1.57 4.22
N ARG A 71 -25.37 0.66 3.69
CA ARG A 71 -26.65 0.95 3.04
C ARG A 71 -27.77 0.82 4.06
#